data_AF-S3A0M1-F1
#
_entry.id   AF-S3A0M1-F1
#
_cell.length_a   1.000
_cell.length_b   1.000
_cell.length_c   1.000
_cell.angle_alpha   90.00
_cell.angle_beta   90.00
_cell.angle_gamma   90.00
#
_symmetry.space_group_name_H-M   'P 1'
#
loop_
_entity.id
_entity.type
_entity.pdbx_description
1 polymer ?
#
loop_
_entity_poly.entity_id
_entity_poly.type
_entity_poly.pdbx_seq_one_letter_code
_entity_poly.pdbx_strand_id
1 'polypeptide(L)'
;MGFFSWVGSAIGSIASGISNVVSTISSGLSAAIDRVGSIIKSGISTLGKLVKTTIKTLKEICPKGANLLHGISQAVTKLLTPVLGPLAPVVTSIIMDVINDIFVSLLTPANEKHLDNEQIEEYGALLEESEKNNWDNGDKFHTVNEHYEYLKSKAKEENVEIKPVEKLSVESMKRRAIAMSELWDRLEKREEITISQDFLIFSALKAFTPERVQAIIDASKEMGFSAVKFSDLREGKLDPDITKKYNLTIVSKLKEIYENKGITITDDEAINELANMKTAVEEIKFMEPLKDKFDSYADLGERLFDKNSLENEYKNMG
;
A
#
# COMPACT_ATOMS: atom_id res chain seq x y z
N MET A 1 4.66 -0.04 -41.27
CA MET A 1 3.40 -0.78 -41.05
C MET A 1 3.73 -1.94 -40.13
N GLY A 2 3.20 -2.00 -38.90
CA GLY A 2 3.55 -3.12 -38.00
C GLY A 2 3.26 -2.97 -36.51
N PHE A 3 2.80 -1.82 -36.01
CA PHE A 3 2.52 -1.66 -34.57
C PHE A 3 1.01 -1.58 -34.24
N PHE A 4 0.21 -1.07 -35.17
CA PHE A 4 -1.24 -0.86 -34.98
C PHE A 4 -2.12 -2.10 -35.22
N SER A 5 -1.54 -3.23 -35.65
CA SER A 5 -2.31 -4.46 -35.94
C SER A 5 -2.48 -5.38 -34.72
N TRP A 6 -1.73 -5.18 -33.64
CA TRP A 6 -1.72 -6.13 -32.52
C TRP A 6 -2.75 -5.81 -31.43
N VAL A 7 -3.15 -4.55 -31.30
CA VAL A 7 -4.07 -4.09 -30.24
C VAL A 7 -5.53 -4.51 -30.51
N GLY A 8 -5.88 -4.81 -31.77
CA GLY A 8 -7.27 -5.03 -32.20
C GLY A 8 -7.82 -6.45 -32.09
N SER A 9 -6.99 -7.49 -31.90
CA SER A 9 -7.45 -8.89 -32.02
C SER A 9 -7.57 -9.67 -30.71
N ALA A 10 -7.22 -9.08 -29.56
CA ALA A 10 -7.24 -9.78 -28.26
C ALA A 10 -8.61 -9.79 -27.55
N ILE A 11 -9.61 -9.08 -28.11
CA ILE A 11 -10.92 -8.86 -27.46
C ILE A 11 -11.92 -10.01 -27.75
N GLY A 12 -11.60 -10.93 -28.67
CA GLY A 12 -12.57 -11.88 -29.23
C GLY A 12 -12.82 -13.20 -28.49
N SER A 13 -12.11 -13.55 -27.40
CA SER A 13 -12.08 -14.95 -26.92
C SER A 13 -12.43 -15.17 -25.44
N ILE A 14 -13.16 -14.25 -24.78
CA ILE A 14 -13.53 -14.36 -23.35
C ILE A 14 -14.89 -15.07 -23.14
N ALA A 15 -15.42 -15.76 -24.17
CA ALA A 15 -16.75 -16.35 -24.12
C ALA A 15 -16.75 -17.89 -24.17
N SER A 16 -16.02 -18.57 -23.26
CA SER A 16 -16.35 -19.92 -22.76
C SER A 16 -15.22 -20.47 -21.87
N GLY A 17 -15.34 -20.35 -20.55
CA GLY A 17 -14.30 -20.90 -19.67
C GLY A 17 -14.51 -20.66 -18.17
N ILE A 18 -15.73 -20.81 -17.66
CA ILE A 18 -16.06 -20.70 -16.21
C ILE A 18 -15.61 -21.97 -15.43
N SER A 19 -14.46 -22.55 -15.77
CA SER A 19 -13.92 -23.72 -15.07
C SER A 19 -12.44 -23.88 -15.43
N ASN A 20 -11.57 -23.10 -14.76
CA ASN A 20 -10.13 -23.35 -14.49
C ASN A 20 -9.38 -22.03 -14.17
N VAL A 21 -9.89 -21.20 -13.25
CA VAL A 21 -9.22 -19.95 -12.83
C VAL A 21 -8.16 -20.18 -11.73
N VAL A 22 -7.83 -21.44 -11.46
CA VAL A 22 -6.71 -21.83 -10.58
C VAL A 22 -5.63 -22.48 -11.45
N SER A 23 -4.86 -21.69 -12.19
CA SER A 23 -3.60 -22.20 -12.70
C SER A 23 -2.54 -21.11 -12.69
N THR A 24 -1.48 -21.38 -11.93
CA THR A 24 -0.25 -20.56 -11.74
C THR A 24 -0.28 -19.57 -10.58
N ILE A 25 -0.48 -20.08 -9.36
CA ILE A 25 0.12 -19.50 -8.16
C ILE A 25 1.32 -20.39 -7.81
N SER A 26 2.51 -19.82 -7.58
CA SER A 26 3.68 -20.61 -7.16
C SER A 26 3.37 -21.44 -5.90
N SER A 27 3.96 -22.64 -5.77
CA SER A 27 3.64 -23.58 -4.68
C SER A 27 3.84 -22.99 -3.28
N GLY A 28 4.83 -22.12 -3.10
CA GLY A 28 5.08 -21.43 -1.84
C GLY A 28 4.00 -20.42 -1.47
N LEU A 29 3.58 -19.57 -2.42
CA LEU A 29 2.51 -18.60 -2.18
C LEU A 29 1.16 -19.32 -1.91
N SER A 30 0.87 -20.39 -2.66
CA SER A 30 -0.33 -21.20 -2.40
C SER A 30 -0.34 -21.75 -0.97
N ALA A 31 0.79 -22.25 -0.48
CA ALA A 31 0.90 -22.74 0.90
C ALA A 31 0.67 -21.64 1.94
N ALA A 32 1.21 -20.43 1.72
CA ALA A 32 0.98 -19.28 2.60
C ALA A 32 -0.50 -18.90 2.65
N ILE A 33 -1.13 -18.79 1.48
CA ILE A 33 -2.56 -18.53 1.32
C ILE A 33 -3.39 -19.60 2.02
N ASP A 34 -3.03 -20.87 1.88
CA ASP A 34 -3.75 -21.98 2.51
C ASP A 34 -3.63 -21.94 4.04
N ARG A 35 -2.45 -21.58 4.58
CA ARG A 35 -2.26 -21.39 6.02
C ARG A 35 -3.12 -20.24 6.54
N VAL A 36 -3.03 -19.07 5.91
CA VAL A 36 -3.88 -17.90 6.24
C VAL A 36 -5.36 -18.28 6.15
N GLY A 37 -5.77 -18.94 5.07
CA GLY A 37 -7.13 -19.42 4.88
C GLY A 37 -7.55 -20.41 5.97
N SER A 38 -6.66 -21.31 6.40
CA SER A 38 -6.92 -22.25 7.49
C SER A 38 -7.10 -21.56 8.83
N ILE A 39 -6.29 -20.55 9.15
CA ILE A 39 -6.46 -19.72 10.35
C ILE A 39 -7.83 -19.02 10.31
N ILE A 40 -8.24 -18.56 9.13
CA ILE A 40 -9.49 -17.82 8.90
C ILE A 40 -10.75 -18.70 8.89
N LYS A 41 -10.67 -20.01 8.63
CA LYS A 41 -11.83 -20.93 8.52
C LYS A 41 -12.79 -20.90 9.72
N SER A 42 -12.40 -20.34 10.86
CA SER A 42 -13.21 -20.19 12.07
C SER A 42 -13.92 -18.83 12.24
N GLY A 43 -13.60 -17.77 11.46
CA GLY A 43 -14.05 -16.37 11.66
C GLY A 43 -14.56 -15.61 10.42
N ILE A 44 -14.88 -16.33 9.34
CA ILE A 44 -15.06 -15.81 7.96
C ILE A 44 -16.08 -14.67 7.81
N SER A 45 -17.27 -14.76 8.42
CA SER A 45 -18.34 -13.76 8.20
C SER A 45 -18.05 -12.41 8.86
N THR A 46 -17.14 -12.42 9.83
CA THR A 46 -16.80 -11.29 10.69
C THR A 46 -15.72 -10.41 10.03
N LEU A 47 -14.72 -11.02 9.38
CA LEU A 47 -13.62 -10.29 8.73
C LEU A 47 -14.06 -9.43 7.54
N GLY A 48 -15.06 -9.85 6.77
CA GLY A 48 -15.57 -9.06 5.65
C GLY A 48 -16.22 -7.73 6.07
N LYS A 49 -16.66 -7.61 7.33
CA LYS A 49 -17.25 -6.38 7.89
C LYS A 49 -16.19 -5.45 8.47
N LEU A 50 -14.98 -5.96 8.74
CA LEU A 50 -13.90 -5.25 9.40
C LEU A 50 -13.53 -3.97 8.68
N VAL A 51 -13.20 -4.08 7.40
CA VAL A 51 -12.75 -2.94 6.60
C VAL A 51 -13.84 -1.86 6.53
N LYS A 52 -15.11 -2.24 6.40
CA LYS A 52 -16.23 -1.29 6.38
C LYS A 52 -16.37 -0.55 7.71
N THR A 53 -16.25 -1.27 8.82
CA THR A 53 -16.30 -0.70 10.16
C THR A 53 -15.14 0.26 10.39
N THR A 54 -13.90 -0.15 10.09
CA THR A 54 -12.73 0.72 10.21
C THR A 54 -12.87 1.98 9.38
N ILE A 55 -13.33 1.89 8.13
CA ILE A 55 -13.61 3.07 7.29
C ILE A 55 -14.62 4.00 7.96
N LYS A 56 -15.70 3.46 8.54
CA LYS A 56 -16.71 4.26 9.23
C LYS A 56 -16.10 5.03 10.41
N THR A 57 -15.35 4.36 11.26
CA THR A 57 -14.68 4.97 12.43
C THR A 57 -13.64 6.01 12.00
N LEU A 58 -12.85 5.72 10.97
CA LEU A 58 -11.80 6.63 10.48
C LEU A 58 -12.34 7.87 9.81
N LYS A 59 -13.53 7.85 9.22
CA LYS A 59 -14.06 9.00 8.48
C LYS A 59 -14.18 10.27 9.31
N GLU A 60 -14.42 10.12 10.62
CA GLU A 60 -14.57 11.26 11.54
C GLU A 60 -13.22 11.78 12.05
N ILE A 61 -12.22 10.90 12.17
CA ILE A 61 -10.92 11.20 12.80
C ILE A 61 -9.84 11.52 11.74
N CYS A 62 -9.75 10.68 10.71
CA CYS A 62 -8.72 10.76 9.67
C CYS A 62 -9.35 10.51 8.28
N PRO A 63 -10.00 11.53 7.67
CA PRO A 63 -10.68 11.36 6.38
C PRO A 63 -9.77 10.89 5.25
N LYS A 64 -8.52 11.36 5.19
CA LYS A 64 -7.54 10.96 4.16
C LYS A 64 -7.16 9.48 4.30
N GLY A 65 -6.86 9.02 5.52
CA GLY A 65 -6.65 7.61 5.82
C GLY A 65 -7.89 6.74 5.52
N ALA A 66 -9.09 7.22 5.88
CA ALA A 66 -10.36 6.53 5.60
C ALA A 66 -10.61 6.36 4.10
N ASN A 67 -10.38 7.42 3.32
CA ASN A 67 -10.53 7.42 1.87
C ASN A 67 -9.54 6.47 1.22
N LEU A 68 -8.27 6.49 1.67
CA LEU A 68 -7.24 5.57 1.17
C LEU A 68 -7.63 4.12 1.42
N LEU A 69 -7.98 3.77 2.67
CA LEU A 69 -8.44 2.43 3.03
C LEU A 69 -9.67 2.01 2.22
N HIS A 70 -10.60 2.94 1.97
CA HIS A 70 -11.75 2.67 1.11
C HIS A 70 -11.36 2.30 -0.32
N GLY A 71 -10.45 3.04 -0.96
CA GLY A 71 -10.01 2.72 -2.31
C GLY A 71 -9.18 1.43 -2.36
N ILE A 72 -8.33 1.15 -1.36
CA ILE A 72 -7.64 -0.15 -1.26
C ILE A 72 -8.69 -1.27 -1.22
N SER A 73 -9.69 -1.15 -0.33
CA SER A 73 -10.76 -2.13 -0.19
C SER A 73 -11.52 -2.35 -1.50
N GLN A 74 -11.84 -1.27 -2.23
CA GLN A 74 -12.50 -1.36 -3.53
C GLN A 74 -11.63 -2.02 -4.60
N ALA A 75 -10.34 -1.67 -4.68
CA ALA A 75 -9.41 -2.24 -5.64
C ALA A 75 -9.22 -3.75 -5.38
N VAL A 76 -8.97 -4.12 -4.13
CA VAL A 76 -8.85 -5.53 -3.71
C VAL A 76 -10.16 -6.29 -3.97
N THR A 77 -11.31 -5.72 -3.63
CA THR A 77 -12.60 -6.36 -3.90
C THR A 77 -12.78 -6.60 -5.39
N LYS A 78 -12.52 -5.60 -6.25
CA LYS A 78 -12.64 -5.76 -7.70
C LYS A 78 -11.74 -6.88 -8.25
N LEU A 79 -10.50 -6.99 -7.76
CA LEU A 79 -9.55 -8.02 -8.18
C LEU A 79 -9.89 -9.41 -7.64
N LEU A 80 -10.38 -9.50 -6.40
CA LEU A 80 -10.54 -10.78 -5.69
C LEU A 80 -11.97 -11.33 -5.66
N THR A 81 -12.99 -10.54 -6.02
CA THR A 81 -14.41 -10.96 -6.07
C THR A 81 -14.60 -12.30 -6.81
N PRO A 82 -13.86 -12.63 -7.89
CA PRO A 82 -14.07 -13.90 -8.57
C PRO A 82 -13.49 -15.14 -7.85
N VAL A 83 -12.55 -15.00 -6.89
CA VAL A 83 -11.70 -16.15 -6.46
C VAL A 83 -11.46 -16.26 -4.94
N LEU A 84 -11.34 -15.17 -4.17
CA LEU A 84 -10.75 -15.22 -2.82
C LEU A 84 -11.59 -14.56 -1.70
N GLY A 85 -12.91 -14.55 -1.80
CA GLY A 85 -13.85 -13.90 -0.87
C GLY A 85 -13.42 -13.71 0.61
N PRO A 86 -12.98 -14.74 1.35
CA PRO A 86 -12.59 -14.61 2.76
C PRO A 86 -11.22 -13.95 3.01
N LEU A 87 -10.35 -13.83 2.01
CA LEU A 87 -8.99 -13.30 2.16
C LEU A 87 -8.88 -11.80 1.89
N ALA A 88 -9.92 -11.17 1.32
CA ALA A 88 -9.88 -9.75 0.97
C ALA A 88 -9.45 -8.82 2.13
N PRO A 89 -9.84 -9.05 3.40
CA PRO A 89 -9.34 -8.26 4.53
C PRO A 89 -7.83 -8.44 4.78
N VAL A 90 -7.30 -9.65 4.60
CA VAL A 90 -5.86 -9.93 4.69
C VAL A 90 -5.11 -9.19 3.60
N VAL A 91 -5.57 -9.31 2.35
CA VAL A 91 -4.94 -8.65 1.22
C VAL A 91 -5.01 -7.13 1.37
N THR A 92 -6.14 -6.59 1.82
CA THR A 92 -6.27 -5.16 2.17
C THR A 92 -5.20 -4.75 3.19
N SER A 93 -5.03 -5.55 4.25
CA SER A 93 -4.04 -5.29 5.29
C SER A 93 -2.59 -5.36 4.77
N ILE A 94 -2.28 -6.33 3.91
CA ILE A 94 -0.97 -6.44 3.25
C ILE A 94 -0.69 -5.21 2.38
N ILE A 95 -1.66 -4.77 1.59
CA ILE A 95 -1.50 -3.59 0.72
C ILE A 95 -1.28 -2.32 1.56
N MET A 96 -1.94 -2.17 2.70
CA MET A 96 -1.64 -1.08 3.64
C MET A 96 -0.19 -1.12 4.13
N ASP A 97 0.30 -2.29 4.54
CA ASP A 97 1.68 -2.45 5.01
C ASP A 97 2.69 -2.12 3.89
N VAL A 98 2.42 -2.53 2.64
CA VAL A 98 3.28 -2.17 1.49
C VAL A 98 3.31 -0.66 1.25
N ILE A 99 2.17 0.02 1.33
CA ILE A 99 2.13 1.49 1.17
C ILE A 99 2.91 2.18 2.30
N ASN A 100 2.73 1.72 3.54
CA ASN A 100 3.46 2.23 4.69
C ASN A 100 4.99 2.01 4.55
N ASP A 101 5.40 0.82 4.11
CA ASP A 101 6.81 0.50 3.85
C ASP A 101 7.40 1.44 2.79
N ILE A 102 6.66 1.73 1.72
CA ILE A 102 7.05 2.70 0.69
C ILE A 102 7.25 4.06 1.34
N PHE A 103 6.27 4.57 2.09
CA PHE A 103 6.38 5.88 2.71
C PHE A 103 7.54 5.99 3.69
N VAL A 104 7.68 5.04 4.61
CA VAL A 104 8.79 5.03 5.58
C VAL A 104 10.12 4.94 4.85
N SER A 105 10.24 4.10 3.82
CA SER A 105 11.49 3.99 3.06
C SER A 105 11.85 5.27 2.32
N LEU A 106 10.84 5.99 1.81
CA LEU A 106 11.06 7.27 1.15
C LEU A 106 11.36 8.39 2.16
N LEU A 107 10.75 8.36 3.35
CA LEU A 107 10.84 9.39 4.38
C LEU A 107 12.04 9.26 5.30
N THR A 108 12.58 8.06 5.46
CA THR A 108 13.67 7.80 6.41
C THR A 108 15.02 8.13 5.78
N PRO A 109 15.84 9.00 6.40
CA PRO A 109 17.21 9.24 5.97
C PRO A 109 18.06 7.96 5.98
N ALA A 110 19.04 7.87 5.08
CA ALA A 110 19.88 6.65 4.92
C ALA A 110 20.68 6.26 6.18
N ASN A 111 20.90 7.20 7.11
CA ASN A 111 21.59 6.97 8.38
C ASN A 111 20.65 6.58 9.53
N GLU A 112 19.35 6.46 9.29
CA GLU A 112 18.34 6.12 10.28
C GLU A 112 17.73 4.74 10.02
N LYS A 113 17.24 4.11 11.10
CA LYS A 113 16.51 2.85 10.98
C LYS A 113 15.08 3.14 10.53
N HIS A 114 14.59 2.38 9.55
CA HIS A 114 13.19 2.42 9.15
C HIS A 114 12.31 1.89 10.30
N LEU A 115 11.16 2.54 10.52
CA LEU A 115 10.11 1.98 11.38
C LEU A 115 9.59 0.70 10.75
N ASP A 116 9.53 -0.38 11.51
CA ASP A 116 8.87 -1.62 11.09
C ASP A 116 7.34 -1.53 11.24
N ASN A 117 6.62 -2.56 10.79
CA ASN A 117 5.16 -2.55 10.75
C ASN A 117 4.51 -2.43 12.15
N GLU A 118 5.14 -3.02 13.17
CA GLU A 118 4.70 -2.86 14.56
C GLU A 118 4.93 -1.43 15.05
N GLN A 119 6.09 -0.85 14.75
CA GLN A 119 6.39 0.55 15.10
C GLN A 119 5.49 1.55 14.36
N ILE A 120 5.10 1.27 13.11
CA ILE A 120 4.16 2.11 12.34
C ILE A 120 2.75 2.04 12.96
N GLU A 121 2.32 0.85 13.42
CA GLU A 121 1.06 0.73 14.15
C GLU A 121 1.11 1.47 15.50
N GLU A 122 2.21 1.34 16.25
CA GLU A 122 2.45 2.10 17.49
C GLU A 122 2.42 3.61 17.21
N TYR A 123 3.09 4.07 16.15
CA TYR A 123 3.11 5.47 15.73
C TYR A 123 1.70 5.98 15.42
N GLY A 124 0.86 5.18 14.74
CA GLY A 124 -0.54 5.52 14.51
C GLY A 124 -1.36 5.69 15.79
N ALA A 125 -1.13 4.84 16.79
CA ALA A 125 -1.76 4.98 18.10
C ALA A 125 -1.27 6.25 18.83
N LEU A 126 0.03 6.52 18.76
CA LEU A 126 0.63 7.70 19.36
C LEU A 126 0.15 9.00 18.72
N LEU A 127 -0.07 9.03 17.40
CA LEU A 127 -0.66 10.18 16.70
C LEU A 127 -2.10 10.44 17.16
N GLU A 128 -2.89 9.38 17.34
CA GLU A 128 -4.25 9.50 17.87
C GLU A 128 -4.24 10.06 19.30
N GLU A 129 -3.33 9.60 20.16
CA GLU A 129 -3.17 10.14 21.52
C GLU A 129 -2.61 11.57 21.51
N SER A 130 -1.74 11.90 20.55
CA SER A 130 -1.23 13.25 20.34
C SER A 130 -2.36 14.25 20.09
N GLU A 131 -3.34 13.88 19.26
CA GLU A 131 -4.49 14.74 18.97
C GLU A 131 -5.37 14.92 20.22
N LYS A 132 -5.66 13.84 20.96
CA LYS A 132 -6.47 13.89 22.19
C LYS A 132 -5.82 14.75 23.28
N ASN A 133 -4.51 14.65 23.42
CA ASN A 133 -3.74 15.30 24.48
C ASN A 133 -3.09 16.63 24.03
N ASN A 134 -3.32 17.07 22.79
CA ASN A 134 -2.73 18.26 22.18
C ASN A 134 -1.19 18.27 22.21
N TRP A 135 -0.55 17.12 22.01
CA TRP A 135 0.90 17.05 21.85
C TRP A 135 1.33 17.57 20.47
N ASP A 136 2.61 17.90 20.36
CA ASP A 136 3.21 18.43 19.14
C ASP A 136 3.04 17.50 17.93
N ASN A 137 2.55 18.09 16.85
CA ASN A 137 2.32 17.42 15.58
C ASN A 137 3.62 17.25 14.78
N GLY A 138 3.51 16.54 13.66
CA GLY A 138 4.65 16.16 12.87
C GLY A 138 5.43 17.28 12.21
N ASP A 139 4.80 18.44 11.98
CA ASP A 139 5.40 19.60 11.32
C ASP A 139 6.53 20.24 12.13
N LYS A 140 6.65 19.92 13.43
CA LYS A 140 7.73 20.41 14.29
C LYS A 140 9.01 19.57 14.22
N PHE A 141 9.00 18.45 13.48
CA PHE A 141 10.08 17.47 13.46
C PHE A 141 10.62 17.28 12.05
N HIS A 142 11.95 17.15 11.92
CA HIS A 142 12.59 17.00 10.62
C HIS A 142 12.37 15.60 10.05
N THR A 143 12.35 14.58 10.92
CA THR A 143 12.19 13.19 10.51
C THR A 143 11.00 12.52 11.19
N VAL A 144 10.51 11.43 10.58
CA VAL A 144 9.46 10.58 11.15
C VAL A 144 9.93 9.98 12.48
N ASN A 145 11.20 9.57 12.56
CA ASN A 145 11.76 8.97 13.77
C ASN A 145 11.85 9.96 14.93
N GLU A 146 12.23 11.21 14.67
CA GLU A 146 12.24 12.25 15.70
C GLU A 146 10.85 12.44 16.31
N HIS A 147 9.81 12.51 15.46
CA HIS A 147 8.43 12.65 15.93
C HIS A 147 7.96 11.41 16.69
N TYR A 148 8.25 10.22 16.17
CA TYR A 148 7.92 8.96 16.82
C TYR A 148 8.53 8.85 18.23
N GLU A 149 9.83 9.12 18.38
CA GLU A 149 10.51 9.07 19.68
C GLU A 149 10.03 10.16 20.64
N TYR A 150 9.70 11.35 20.12
CA TYR A 150 9.05 12.40 20.89
C TYR A 150 7.70 11.92 21.45
N LEU A 151 6.82 11.37 20.61
CA LEU A 151 5.50 10.92 21.05
C LEU A 151 5.60 9.75 22.04
N LYS A 152 6.55 8.84 21.86
CA LYS A 152 6.82 7.77 22.84
C LYS A 152 7.25 8.32 24.19
N SER A 153 8.11 9.33 24.17
CA SER A 153 8.55 10.00 25.40
C SER A 153 7.37 10.68 26.10
N LYS A 154 6.49 11.37 25.35
CA LYS A 154 5.28 12.00 25.87
C LYS A 154 4.29 10.99 26.46
N ALA A 155 4.01 9.91 25.75
CA ALA A 155 3.14 8.85 26.24
C ALA A 155 3.65 8.28 27.58
N LYS A 156 4.98 8.09 27.70
CA LYS A 156 5.59 7.64 28.95
C LYS A 156 5.49 8.67 30.08
N GLU A 157 5.75 9.95 29.80
CA GLU A 157 5.63 11.04 30.77
C GLU A 157 4.20 11.15 31.32
N GLU A 158 3.21 10.94 30.47
CA GLU A 158 1.78 11.09 30.80
C GLU A 158 1.09 9.77 31.19
N ASN A 159 1.86 8.67 31.33
CA ASN A 159 1.37 7.34 31.68
C ASN A 159 0.29 6.79 30.71
N VAL A 160 0.40 7.12 29.44
CA VAL A 160 -0.43 6.59 28.36
C VAL A 160 0.15 5.24 27.90
N GLU A 161 -0.61 4.16 28.10
CA GLU A 161 -0.20 2.80 27.73
C GLU A 161 -0.72 2.43 26.34
N ILE A 162 0.18 2.22 25.38
CA ILE A 162 -0.16 1.70 24.05
C ILE A 162 -0.05 0.17 24.07
N LYS A 163 -1.20 -0.51 24.03
CA LYS A 163 -1.25 -1.97 24.01
C LYS A 163 -1.18 -2.51 22.58
N PRO A 164 -0.41 -3.59 22.34
CA PRO A 164 -0.50 -4.35 21.10
C PRO A 164 -1.92 -4.86 20.88
N VAL A 165 -2.34 -4.91 19.62
CA VAL A 165 -3.64 -5.46 19.19
C VAL A 165 -3.42 -6.48 18.09
N GLU A 166 -4.42 -7.31 17.81
CA GLU A 166 -4.31 -8.27 16.72
C GLU A 166 -4.28 -7.56 15.37
N LYS A 167 -3.47 -8.09 14.43
CA LYS A 167 -3.17 -7.42 13.16
C LYS A 167 -4.41 -7.17 12.30
N LEU A 168 -5.38 -8.09 12.34
CA LEU A 168 -6.69 -7.95 11.71
C LEU A 168 -7.77 -7.63 12.75
N SER A 169 -7.58 -6.54 13.49
CA SER A 169 -8.60 -5.88 14.31
C SER A 169 -9.03 -4.55 13.69
N VAL A 170 -10.17 -4.01 14.11
CA VAL A 170 -10.59 -2.65 13.69
C VAL A 170 -9.55 -1.63 14.14
N GLU A 171 -9.02 -1.80 15.36
CA GLU A 171 -8.06 -0.90 15.98
C GLU A 171 -6.70 -0.91 15.27
N SER A 172 -6.14 -2.08 14.91
CA SER A 172 -4.89 -2.16 14.15
C SER A 172 -5.00 -1.45 12.80
N MET A 173 -6.07 -1.72 12.05
CA MET A 173 -6.27 -1.08 10.74
C MET A 173 -6.49 0.43 10.88
N LYS A 174 -7.18 0.88 11.93
CA LYS A 174 -7.37 2.30 12.23
C LYS A 174 -6.01 2.98 12.47
N ARG A 175 -5.20 2.45 13.41
CA ARG A 175 -3.88 2.99 13.74
C ARG A 175 -2.96 3.06 12.53
N ARG A 176 -2.86 1.96 11.77
CA ARG A 176 -2.03 1.93 10.56
C ARG A 176 -2.51 2.89 9.48
N ALA A 177 -3.82 3.13 9.36
CA ALA A 177 -4.35 4.12 8.42
C ALA A 177 -4.10 5.57 8.86
N ILE A 178 -4.11 5.85 10.17
CA ILE A 178 -3.71 7.16 10.72
C ILE A 178 -2.23 7.42 10.42
N ALA A 179 -1.35 6.48 10.75
CA ALA A 179 0.08 6.58 10.44
C ALA A 179 0.32 6.75 8.93
N MET A 180 -0.36 5.97 8.10
CA MET A 180 -0.28 6.07 6.64
C MET A 180 -0.68 7.47 6.13
N SER A 181 -1.70 8.10 6.72
CA SER A 181 -2.12 9.45 6.35
C SER A 181 -1.05 10.49 6.70
N GLU A 182 -0.50 10.43 7.91
CA GLU A 182 0.57 11.32 8.36
C GLU A 182 1.82 11.18 7.49
N LEU A 183 2.22 9.95 7.19
CA LEU A 183 3.35 9.66 6.31
C LEU A 183 3.10 10.18 4.88
N TRP A 184 1.89 9.98 4.35
CA TRP A 184 1.54 10.52 3.03
C TRP A 184 1.61 12.05 3.02
N ASP A 185 1.05 12.74 4.02
CA ASP A 185 1.11 14.20 4.13
C ASP A 185 2.56 14.71 4.20
N ARG A 186 3.41 14.05 4.98
CA ARG A 186 4.84 14.37 5.06
C ARG A 186 5.55 14.21 3.73
N LEU A 187 5.27 13.13 3.00
CA LEU A 187 5.89 12.89 1.70
C LEU A 187 5.47 13.97 0.69
N GLU A 188 4.18 14.30 0.60
CA GLU A 188 3.70 15.36 -0.29
C GLU A 188 4.30 16.73 0.05
N LYS A 189 4.41 17.06 1.34
CA LYS A 189 5.04 18.31 1.81
C LYS A 189 6.52 18.36 1.44
N ARG A 190 7.27 17.29 1.70
CA ARG A 190 8.70 17.23 1.37
C ARG A 190 8.94 17.30 -0.13
N GLU A 191 8.14 16.57 -0.89
CA GLU A 191 8.30 16.49 -2.33
C GLU A 191 7.66 17.66 -3.08
N GLU A 192 6.87 18.49 -2.39
CA GLU A 192 6.13 19.62 -2.95
C GLU A 192 5.26 19.22 -4.17
N ILE A 193 4.66 18.03 -4.11
CA ILE A 193 3.80 17.49 -5.17
C ILE A 193 2.67 16.65 -4.59
N THR A 194 1.48 16.75 -5.19
CA THR A 194 0.35 15.89 -4.82
C THR A 194 0.54 14.48 -5.38
N ILE A 195 0.34 13.47 -4.55
CA ILE A 195 0.43 12.06 -4.89
C ILE A 195 -0.99 11.51 -4.85
N SER A 196 -1.47 10.91 -5.94
CA SER A 196 -2.85 10.42 -5.96
C SER A 196 -3.01 9.09 -5.24
N GLN A 197 -4.19 8.89 -4.63
CA GLN A 197 -4.59 7.60 -4.04
C GLN A 197 -4.47 6.45 -5.05
N ASP A 198 -4.95 6.66 -6.29
CA ASP A 198 -4.91 5.64 -7.33
C ASP A 198 -3.49 5.21 -7.67
N PHE A 199 -2.54 6.16 -7.69
CA PHE A 199 -1.14 5.86 -7.91
C PHE A 199 -0.57 5.00 -6.76
N LEU A 200 -0.82 5.37 -5.50
CA LEU A 200 -0.35 4.62 -4.34
C LEU A 200 -0.88 3.18 -4.32
N ILE A 201 -2.18 3.01 -4.55
CA ILE A 201 -2.82 1.69 -4.59
C ILE A 201 -2.22 0.86 -5.74
N PHE A 202 -2.06 1.45 -6.91
CA PHE A 202 -1.48 0.76 -8.06
C PHE A 202 -0.02 0.35 -7.80
N SER A 203 0.79 1.25 -7.24
CA SER A 203 2.17 0.97 -6.86
C SER A 203 2.27 -0.19 -5.88
N ALA A 204 1.39 -0.26 -4.87
CA ALA A 204 1.37 -1.36 -3.92
C ALA A 204 0.93 -2.68 -4.55
N LEU A 205 -0.13 -2.67 -5.37
CA LEU A 205 -0.59 -3.87 -6.10
C LEU A 205 0.45 -4.41 -7.08
N LYS A 206 1.28 -3.54 -7.65
CA LYS A 206 2.41 -3.91 -8.53
C LYS A 206 3.72 -4.13 -7.77
N ALA A 207 3.71 -4.04 -6.43
CA ALA A 207 4.89 -4.10 -5.58
C ALA A 207 6.05 -3.23 -6.10
N PHE A 208 5.76 -1.97 -6.39
CA PHE A 208 6.80 -1.00 -6.72
C PHE A 208 7.76 -0.87 -5.55
N THR A 209 9.05 -0.85 -5.86
CA THR A 209 10.07 -0.51 -4.87
C THR A 209 10.03 0.99 -4.58
N PRO A 210 10.58 1.45 -3.45
CA PRO A 210 10.69 2.88 -3.16
C PRO A 210 11.36 3.67 -4.29
N GLU A 211 12.39 3.09 -4.93
CA GLU A 211 13.12 3.71 -6.04
C GLU A 211 12.21 4.00 -7.24
N ARG A 212 11.32 3.05 -7.58
CA ARG A 212 10.36 3.22 -8.67
C ARG A 212 9.36 4.32 -8.37
N VAL A 213 8.89 4.40 -7.12
CA VAL A 213 7.96 5.45 -6.68
C VAL A 213 8.66 6.81 -6.72
N GLN A 214 9.89 6.91 -6.20
CA GLN A 214 10.67 8.14 -6.22
C GLN A 214 10.98 8.60 -7.65
N ALA A 215 11.38 7.68 -8.56
CA ALA A 215 11.66 8.02 -9.95
C ALA A 215 10.44 8.66 -10.64
N ILE A 216 9.24 8.18 -10.34
CA ILE A 216 7.98 8.73 -10.86
C ILE A 216 7.70 10.11 -10.25
N ILE A 217 7.91 10.28 -8.94
CA ILE A 217 7.75 11.56 -8.25
C ILE A 217 8.69 12.61 -8.85
N ASP A 218 9.99 12.30 -8.92
CA ASP A 218 11.02 13.19 -9.45
C ASP A 218 10.77 13.55 -10.91
N ALA A 219 10.39 12.56 -11.72
CA ALA A 219 10.05 12.81 -13.12
C ALA A 219 8.82 13.70 -13.26
N SER A 220 7.83 13.57 -12.36
CA SER A 220 6.63 14.43 -12.37
C SER A 220 7.00 15.87 -12.03
N LYS A 221 7.87 16.06 -11.04
CA LYS A 221 8.39 17.36 -10.62
C LYS A 221 9.21 18.02 -11.73
N GLU A 222 10.11 17.27 -12.36
CA GLU A 222 10.93 17.77 -13.48
C GLU A 222 10.07 18.16 -14.70
N MET A 223 8.97 17.46 -14.92
CA MET A 223 7.98 17.80 -15.94
C MET A 223 7.14 19.05 -15.58
N GLY A 224 7.28 19.58 -14.37
CA GLY A 224 6.53 20.74 -13.88
C GLY A 224 5.09 20.43 -13.50
N PHE A 225 4.75 19.16 -13.23
CA PHE A 225 3.42 18.79 -12.79
C PHE A 225 3.22 19.10 -11.31
N SER A 226 2.05 19.62 -10.95
CA SER A 226 1.64 19.82 -9.55
C SER A 226 1.21 18.53 -8.85
N ALA A 227 1.03 17.44 -9.61
CA ALA A 227 0.63 16.14 -9.11
C ALA A 227 1.32 15.01 -9.90
N VAL A 228 1.52 13.86 -9.27
CA VAL A 228 2.05 12.67 -9.94
C VAL A 228 1.10 12.23 -11.07
N LYS A 229 1.61 12.19 -12.31
CA LYS A 229 0.82 11.92 -13.53
C LYS A 229 0.94 10.49 -14.04
N PHE A 230 1.47 9.57 -13.25
CA PHE A 230 1.72 8.20 -13.70
C PHE A 230 0.44 7.42 -14.07
N SER A 231 -0.66 7.60 -13.34
CA SER A 231 -1.94 6.97 -13.69
C SER A 231 -2.47 7.49 -15.04
N ASP A 232 -2.38 8.81 -15.27
CA ASP A 232 -2.77 9.43 -16.55
C ASP A 232 -1.88 8.93 -17.71
N LEU A 233 -0.57 8.78 -17.46
CA LEU A 233 0.38 8.21 -18.42
C LEU A 233 0.00 6.78 -18.80
N ARG A 234 -0.25 5.93 -17.80
CA ARG A 234 -0.60 4.52 -17.98
C ARG A 234 -1.91 4.34 -18.75
N GLU A 235 -2.87 5.21 -18.49
CA GLU A 235 -4.21 5.17 -19.10
C GLU A 235 -4.28 5.87 -20.46
N GLY A 236 -3.15 6.39 -20.97
CA GLY A 236 -3.09 7.08 -22.25
C GLY A 236 -3.86 8.39 -22.28
N LYS A 237 -4.02 9.04 -21.13
CA LYS A 237 -4.77 10.30 -20.97
C LYS A 237 -3.92 11.55 -21.25
N LEU A 238 -2.60 11.40 -21.30
CA LEU A 238 -1.67 12.50 -21.58
C LEU A 238 -1.53 12.71 -23.10
N ASP A 239 -1.25 13.95 -23.49
CA ASP A 239 -0.89 14.28 -24.86
C ASP A 239 0.31 13.43 -25.36
N PRO A 240 0.39 13.03 -26.64
CA PRO A 240 1.47 12.18 -27.15
C PRO A 240 2.89 12.73 -26.94
N ASP A 241 3.10 14.04 -27.08
CA ASP A 241 4.42 14.65 -26.90
C ASP A 241 4.79 14.69 -25.41
N ILE A 242 3.81 15.01 -24.55
CA ILE A 242 3.96 14.94 -23.09
C ILE A 242 4.25 13.49 -22.66
N THR A 243 3.53 12.52 -23.22
CA THR A 243 3.70 11.09 -22.96
C THR A 243 5.12 10.64 -23.30
N LYS A 244 5.63 11.00 -24.48
CA LYS A 244 6.98 10.65 -24.90
C LYS A 244 8.03 11.25 -23.95
N LYS A 245 7.91 12.55 -23.66
CA LYS A 245 8.84 13.25 -22.77
C LYS A 245 8.81 12.64 -21.36
N TYR A 246 7.63 12.42 -20.81
CA TYR A 246 7.49 11.89 -19.45
C TYR A 246 8.03 10.46 -19.32
N ASN A 247 7.81 9.59 -20.32
CA ASN A 247 8.44 8.26 -20.31
C ASN A 247 9.98 8.36 -20.28
N LEU A 248 10.58 9.25 -21.08
CA LEU A 248 12.03 9.46 -21.10
C LEU A 248 12.54 10.01 -19.77
N THR A 249 11.82 10.95 -19.16
CA THR A 249 12.19 11.49 -17.85
C THR A 249 12.13 10.42 -16.76
N ILE A 250 11.09 9.57 -16.73
CA ILE A 250 11.02 8.45 -15.76
C ILE A 250 12.19 7.47 -15.96
N VAL A 251 12.49 7.09 -17.21
CA VAL A 251 13.64 6.23 -17.52
C VAL A 251 14.95 6.84 -17.02
N SER A 252 15.15 8.14 -17.27
CA SER A 252 16.34 8.85 -16.78
C SER A 252 16.43 8.84 -15.26
N LYS A 253 15.32 9.06 -14.56
CA LYS A 253 15.27 9.07 -13.09
C LYS A 253 15.48 7.70 -12.47
N LEU A 254 14.94 6.64 -13.09
CA LEU A 254 15.23 5.26 -12.68
C LEU A 254 16.74 5.01 -12.73
N LYS A 255 17.39 5.33 -13.85
CA LYS A 255 18.83 5.14 -14.02
C LYS A 255 19.64 5.90 -12.96
N GLU A 256 19.33 7.18 -12.75
CA GLU A 256 20.01 8.03 -11.76
C GLU A 256 19.91 7.44 -10.35
N ILE A 257 18.72 7.00 -9.94
CA ILE A 257 18.49 6.43 -8.62
C ILE A 257 19.23 5.09 -8.44
N TYR A 258 19.20 4.22 -9.45
CA TYR A 258 19.94 2.95 -9.40
C TYR A 258 21.45 3.17 -9.38
N GLU A 259 21.97 4.12 -10.17
CA GLU A 259 23.39 4.47 -10.19
C GLU A 259 23.87 4.98 -8.83
N ASN A 260 23.07 5.82 -8.16
CA ASN A 260 23.35 6.28 -6.79
C ASN A 260 23.39 5.14 -5.76
N LYS A 261 22.76 3.99 -6.06
CA LYS A 261 22.84 2.75 -5.27
C LYS A 261 23.99 1.83 -5.69
N GLY A 262 24.84 2.25 -6.63
CA GLY A 262 25.92 1.42 -7.18
C GLY A 262 25.42 0.33 -8.13
N ILE A 263 24.21 0.48 -8.67
CA ILE A 263 23.60 -0.46 -9.64
C ILE A 263 23.53 0.25 -10.99
N THR A 264 24.31 -0.21 -11.97
CA THR A 264 24.22 0.31 -13.33
C THR A 264 23.19 -0.49 -14.13
N ILE A 265 22.20 0.20 -14.69
CA ILE A 265 21.24 -0.37 -15.65
C ILE A 265 21.38 0.33 -17.01
N THR A 266 21.23 -0.44 -18.08
CA THR A 266 21.23 0.03 -19.47
C THR A 266 19.94 0.78 -19.80
N ASP A 267 19.94 1.52 -20.93
CA ASP A 267 18.73 2.18 -21.42
C ASP A 267 17.61 1.18 -21.70
N ASP A 268 17.93 0.02 -22.31
CA ASP A 268 16.95 -1.01 -22.62
C ASP A 268 16.36 -1.64 -21.35
N GLU A 269 17.18 -1.87 -20.31
CA GLU A 269 16.70 -2.36 -19.00
C GLU A 269 15.74 -1.36 -18.34
N ALA A 270 16.11 -0.07 -18.31
CA ALA A 270 15.27 0.97 -17.73
C ALA A 270 13.96 1.17 -18.51
N ILE A 271 13.99 1.07 -19.85
CA ILE A 271 12.80 1.11 -20.71
C ILE A 271 11.89 -0.09 -20.44
N ASN A 272 12.46 -1.29 -20.36
CA ASN A 272 11.71 -2.52 -20.07
C ASN A 272 11.10 -2.48 -18.67
N GLU A 273 11.82 -1.92 -17.70
CA GLU A 273 11.32 -1.70 -16.35
C GLU A 273 10.11 -0.76 -16.34
N LEU A 274 10.20 0.39 -17.00
CA LEU A 274 9.05 1.30 -17.13
C LEU A 274 7.89 0.65 -17.88
N ALA A 275 8.15 -0.15 -18.91
CA ALA A 275 7.12 -0.90 -19.62
C ALA A 275 6.38 -1.85 -18.67
N ASN A 276 7.11 -2.61 -17.85
CA ASN A 276 6.57 -3.52 -16.83
C ASN A 276 5.81 -2.80 -15.72
N MET A 277 6.26 -1.62 -15.32
CA MET A 277 5.59 -0.76 -14.35
C MET A 277 4.20 -0.31 -14.85
N LYS A 278 4.04 -0.07 -16.16
CA LYS A 278 2.77 0.38 -16.75
C LYS A 278 1.76 -0.75 -17.01
N THR A 279 2.17 -2.02 -16.97
CA THR A 279 1.23 -3.12 -17.26
C THR A 279 0.11 -3.20 -16.22
N ALA A 280 -1.06 -3.66 -16.65
CA ALA A 280 -2.19 -3.85 -15.76
C ALA A 280 -1.87 -4.81 -14.61
N VAL A 281 -2.59 -4.65 -13.50
CA VAL A 281 -2.59 -5.62 -12.40
C VAL A 281 -3.40 -6.83 -12.86
N GLU A 282 -2.77 -7.99 -12.96
CA GLU A 282 -3.46 -9.23 -13.30
C GLU A 282 -4.13 -9.84 -12.05
N GLU A 283 -5.37 -10.33 -12.20
CA GLU A 283 -6.30 -10.62 -11.09
C GLU A 283 -5.72 -11.44 -9.94
N ILE A 284 -4.91 -12.46 -10.21
CA ILE A 284 -4.30 -13.31 -9.16
C ILE A 284 -2.78 -13.11 -9.09
N LYS A 285 -2.11 -12.83 -10.22
CA LYS A 285 -0.65 -12.75 -10.26
C LYS A 285 -0.07 -11.60 -9.45
N PHE A 286 -0.88 -10.58 -9.13
CA PHE A 286 -0.44 -9.50 -8.23
C PHE A 286 -0.09 -9.99 -6.82
N MET A 287 -0.54 -11.18 -6.43
CA MET A 287 -0.16 -11.79 -5.15
C MET A 287 1.26 -12.35 -5.17
N GLU A 288 1.83 -12.70 -6.34
CA GLU A 288 3.17 -13.28 -6.45
C GLU A 288 4.28 -12.37 -5.90
N PRO A 289 4.33 -11.07 -6.27
CA PRO A 289 5.29 -10.14 -5.66
C PRO A 289 5.06 -9.90 -4.16
N LEU A 290 3.87 -10.25 -3.65
CA LEU A 290 3.49 -10.06 -2.24
C LEU A 290 3.71 -11.32 -1.39
N LYS A 291 4.32 -12.36 -1.96
CA LYS A 291 4.47 -13.67 -1.30
C LYS A 291 5.06 -13.57 0.10
N ASP A 292 6.18 -12.87 0.25
CA ASP A 292 6.86 -12.77 1.56
C ASP A 292 5.97 -12.09 2.61
N LYS A 293 5.08 -11.17 2.18
CA LYS A 293 4.09 -10.57 3.07
C LYS A 293 2.99 -11.56 3.44
N PHE A 294 2.53 -12.40 2.52
CA PHE A 294 1.61 -13.50 2.84
C PHE A 294 2.23 -14.49 3.82
N ASP A 295 3.50 -14.86 3.62
CA ASP A 295 4.24 -15.74 4.54
C ASP A 295 4.32 -15.10 5.93
N SER A 296 4.66 -13.81 6.03
CA SER A 296 4.70 -13.10 7.32
C SER A 296 3.35 -13.07 8.04
N TYR A 297 2.24 -12.96 7.30
CA TYR A 297 0.89 -13.00 7.87
C TYR A 297 0.49 -14.42 8.29
N ALA A 298 0.93 -15.44 7.56
CA ALA A 298 0.73 -16.83 7.93
C ALA A 298 1.44 -17.16 9.26
N ASP A 299 2.63 -16.61 9.46
CA ASP A 299 3.47 -16.85 10.63
C ASP A 299 2.99 -16.11 11.89
N LEU A 300 2.07 -15.14 11.78
CA LEU A 300 1.47 -14.45 12.92
C LEU A 300 0.63 -15.39 13.81
N GLY A 301 0.07 -16.47 13.26
CA GLY A 301 -0.77 -17.40 14.00
C GLY A 301 -1.93 -16.70 14.73
N GLU A 302 -1.99 -16.85 16.06
CA GLU A 302 -3.04 -16.24 16.90
C GLU A 302 -2.93 -14.70 17.00
N ARG A 303 -1.76 -14.10 16.70
CA ARG A 303 -1.61 -12.63 16.61
C ARG A 303 -2.27 -12.04 15.37
N LEU A 304 -2.67 -12.89 14.41
CA LEU A 304 -3.33 -12.44 13.19
C LEU A 304 -4.72 -11.89 13.49
N PHE A 305 -5.54 -12.63 14.26
CA PHE A 305 -6.83 -12.18 14.77
C PHE A 305 -7.29 -13.02 15.95
N ASP A 306 -8.05 -12.40 16.87
CA ASP A 306 -8.84 -13.11 17.88
C ASP A 306 -10.32 -13.10 17.49
N LYS A 307 -10.92 -14.28 17.43
CA LYS A 307 -12.31 -14.44 17.01
C LYS A 307 -13.28 -13.77 17.99
N ASN A 308 -13.04 -13.93 19.29
CA ASN A 308 -13.96 -13.43 20.32
C ASN A 308 -13.91 -11.90 20.40
N SER A 309 -12.72 -11.32 20.34
CA SER A 309 -12.47 -9.88 20.26
C SER A 309 -13.16 -9.29 19.05
N LEU A 310 -12.95 -9.87 17.87
CA LEU A 310 -13.66 -9.46 16.66
C LEU A 310 -15.17 -9.52 16.85
N GLU A 311 -15.73 -10.66 17.28
CA GLU A 311 -17.18 -10.78 17.50
C GLU A 311 -17.74 -9.76 18.51
N ASN A 312 -16.97 -9.43 19.56
CA ASN A 312 -17.34 -8.44 20.57
C ASN A 312 -17.26 -7.00 20.04
N GLU A 313 -16.22 -6.66 19.26
CA GLU A 313 -16.12 -5.37 18.57
C GLU A 313 -17.38 -5.12 17.74
N TYR A 314 -17.90 -6.13 17.02
CA TYR A 314 -19.15 -5.95 16.26
C TYR A 314 -20.39 -5.84 17.13
N LYS A 315 -20.51 -6.64 18.20
CA LYS A 315 -21.69 -6.58 19.09
C LYS A 315 -21.83 -5.21 19.76
N ASN A 316 -20.70 -4.57 20.09
CA ASN A 316 -20.67 -3.27 20.76
C ASN A 316 -20.87 -2.08 19.80
N MET A 317 -20.97 -2.32 18.50
CA MET A 317 -21.14 -1.30 17.46
C MET A 317 -22.51 -1.36 16.76
N GLY A 318 -23.40 -2.26 17.22
CA GLY A 318 -24.77 -2.44 16.75
C GLY A 318 -25.80 -1.74 17.62
#